data_AF-A0A210PDI9-F1
#
_entry.id   AF-A0A210PDI9-F1
#
_cell.length_a   1.000
_cell.length_b   1.000
_cell.length_c   1.000
_cell.angle_alpha   90.00
_cell.angle_beta   90.00
_cell.angle_gamma   90.00
#
_symmetry.space_group_name_H-M   'P 1'
#
loop_
_entity.id
_entity.type
_entity.pdbx_description
1 polymer ?
#
loop_
_entity_poly.entity_id
_entity_poly.type
_entity_poly.pdbx_seq_one_letter_code
_entity_poly.pdbx_strand_id
1 'polypeptide(L)'
;MAAFLPPEKIAARKTWRNPWKRSYSKHRKAYWEVYDDLCDKVKTKSPYNTGRRLLDLMDTHVFDFMTGNLDRHHYETFKDFGNDTFHLHLDNGRS
;
A
#
# COMPACT_ATOMS: atom_id res chain seq x y z
N MET A 1 -3.89 -14.67 17.40
CA MET A 1 -2.92 -13.83 18.13
C MET A 1 -1.89 -13.35 17.13
N ALA A 2 -1.60 -12.06 17.07
CA ALA A 2 -0.57 -11.51 16.16
C ALA A 2 0.68 -11.15 16.97
N ALA A 3 1.86 -11.44 16.42
CA ALA A 3 3.11 -11.02 17.03
C ALA A 3 3.33 -9.51 16.85
N PHE A 4 3.95 -8.86 17.84
CA PHE A 4 4.32 -7.46 17.73
C PHE A 4 5.56 -7.28 16.87
N LEU A 5 5.53 -6.27 16.00
CA LEU A 5 6.74 -5.73 15.38
C LEU A 5 7.62 -5.03 16.45
N PRO A 6 8.92 -4.82 16.18
CA PRO A 6 9.78 -4.08 17.08
C PRO A 6 9.21 -2.68 17.39
N PRO A 7 9.48 -2.13 18.59
CA PRO A 7 9.04 -0.79 18.95
C PRO A 7 9.56 0.27 17.96
N GLU A 8 8.74 1.28 17.67
CA GLU A 8 9.05 2.32 16.68
C GLU A 8 10.32 3.13 17.01
N LYS A 9 10.68 3.21 18.30
CA LYS A 9 11.93 3.83 18.76
C LYS A 9 13.19 3.13 18.23
N ILE A 10 13.10 1.84 17.93
CA ILE A 10 14.22 1.00 17.48
C ILE A 10 14.12 0.71 15.99
N ALA A 11 12.90 0.50 15.47
CA ALA A 11 12.64 0.27 14.06
C ALA A 11 11.52 1.20 13.59
N ALA A 12 11.90 2.40 13.17
CA ALA A 12 10.92 3.40 12.77
C ALA A 12 10.24 3.00 11.46
N ARG A 13 8.91 3.14 11.39
CA ARG A 13 8.11 2.78 10.21
C ARG A 13 7.69 4.03 9.46
N LYS A 14 7.51 3.89 8.14
CA LYS A 14 6.96 4.90 7.26
C LYS A 14 5.65 4.41 6.68
N THR A 15 4.58 5.13 6.96
CA THR A 15 3.26 4.88 6.39
C THR A 15 3.15 5.59 5.05
N TRP A 16 2.64 4.88 4.06
CA TRP A 16 2.40 5.37 2.72
C TRP A 16 0.94 5.23 2.37
N ARG A 17 0.40 6.22 1.65
CA ARG A 17 -0.96 6.16 1.14
C ARG A 17 -1.00 5.32 -0.13
N ASN A 18 -1.87 4.32 -0.16
CA ASN A 18 -2.07 3.51 -1.37
C ASN A 18 -2.67 4.39 -2.49
N PRO A 19 -2.09 4.44 -3.71
CA PRO A 19 -2.66 5.18 -4.83
C PRO A 19 -4.05 4.69 -5.22
N TRP A 20 -4.33 3.40 -5.04
CA TRP A 20 -5.64 2.77 -5.27
C TRP A 20 -6.54 2.76 -4.03
N LYS A 21 -6.25 3.59 -3.01
CA LYS A 21 -7.13 3.78 -1.86
C LYS A 21 -8.57 4.15 -2.31
N ARG A 22 -9.57 3.47 -1.76
CA ARG A 22 -11.00 3.80 -1.96
C ARG A 22 -11.35 5.20 -1.47
N SER A 23 -12.49 5.73 -1.91
CA SER A 23 -13.00 7.03 -1.45
C SER A 23 -13.43 7.03 0.03
N TYR A 24 -13.75 5.86 0.58
CA TYR A 24 -14.41 5.69 1.89
C TYR A 24 -15.67 6.56 2.01
N SER A 25 -16.40 6.68 0.91
CA SER A 25 -17.60 7.49 0.81
C SER A 25 -18.68 6.69 0.09
N LYS A 26 -19.90 6.73 0.60
CA LYS A 26 -21.06 6.09 -0.04
C LYS A 26 -21.45 6.76 -1.37
N HIS A 27 -21.03 8.00 -1.59
CA HIS A 27 -21.49 8.81 -2.73
C HIS A 27 -20.36 9.23 -3.68
N ARG A 28 -19.11 9.29 -3.20
CA ARG A 28 -17.97 9.68 -4.03
C ARG A 28 -17.26 8.45 -4.56
N LYS A 29 -16.94 8.45 -5.84
CA LYS A 29 -16.03 7.47 -6.46
C LYS A 29 -14.57 7.87 -6.23
N ALA A 30 -13.69 6.88 -6.14
CA ALA A 30 -12.25 7.10 -6.17
C ALA A 30 -11.79 7.44 -7.60
N TYR A 31 -10.62 8.05 -7.73
CA TYR A 31 -10.11 8.46 -9.05
C TYR A 31 -9.98 7.28 -10.02
N TRP A 32 -9.43 6.15 -9.55
CA TRP A 32 -9.25 4.94 -10.37
C TRP A 32 -10.56 4.23 -10.72
N GLU A 33 -11.68 4.57 -10.09
CA GLU A 33 -13.00 4.04 -10.46
C GLU A 33 -13.64 4.84 -11.60
N VAL A 34 -13.06 5.98 -11.97
CA VAL A 34 -13.58 6.92 -12.97
C VAL A 34 -12.64 7.03 -14.17
N TYR A 35 -11.33 6.93 -13.95
CA TYR A 35 -10.31 7.11 -14.98
C TYR A 35 -9.35 5.93 -15.04
N ASP A 36 -9.06 5.47 -16.25
CA ASP A 36 -8.17 4.33 -16.51
C ASP A 36 -6.67 4.70 -16.52
N ASP A 37 -6.35 6.00 -16.44
CA ASP A 37 -5.00 6.55 -16.58
C ASP A 37 -4.20 6.62 -15.27
N LEU A 38 -4.75 6.14 -14.15
CA LEU A 38 -4.09 6.26 -12.85
C LEU A 38 -2.73 5.56 -12.84
N CYS A 39 -2.64 4.36 -13.43
CA CYS A 39 -1.42 3.56 -13.39
C CYS A 39 -0.25 4.29 -14.07
N ASP A 40 -0.51 4.93 -15.20
CA ASP A 40 0.52 5.67 -15.95
C ASP A 40 0.97 6.92 -15.19
N LYS A 41 0.05 7.60 -14.49
CA LYS A 41 0.39 8.69 -13.56
C LYS A 41 1.21 8.19 -12.38
N VAL A 42 0.88 7.04 -11.80
CA VAL A 42 1.61 6.47 -10.65
C VAL A 42 3.02 6.08 -11.05
N LYS A 43 3.21 5.43 -12.21
CA LYS A 43 4.53 5.02 -12.72
C LYS A 43 5.54 6.18 -12.86
N THR A 44 5.07 7.42 -13.01
CA THR A 44 5.97 8.59 -13.14
C THR A 44 6.29 9.27 -11.81
N LYS A 45 5.60 8.92 -10.73
CA LYS A 45 5.71 9.58 -9.43
C LYS A 45 6.57 8.80 -8.44
N SER A 46 7.49 9.49 -7.76
CA SER A 46 8.23 8.91 -6.63
C SER A 46 7.29 8.54 -5.47
N PRO A 47 7.47 7.37 -4.80
CA PRO A 47 8.55 6.39 -4.97
C PRO A 47 8.26 5.27 -5.99
N TYR A 48 7.15 5.32 -6.74
CA TYR A 48 6.71 4.24 -7.63
C TYR A 48 7.43 4.22 -8.98
N ASN A 49 8.14 5.30 -9.32
CA ASN A 49 8.86 5.46 -10.57
C ASN A 49 10.26 4.82 -10.59
N THR A 50 10.73 4.28 -9.46
CA THR A 50 12.05 3.66 -9.35
C THR A 50 12.01 2.37 -8.53
N GLY A 51 12.94 1.46 -8.84
CA GLY A 51 13.14 0.22 -8.10
C GLY A 51 11.94 -0.72 -8.13
N ARG A 52 11.76 -1.47 -7.04
CA ARG A 52 10.75 -2.54 -6.88
C ARG A 52 9.38 -2.06 -6.39
N ARG A 53 9.24 -0.78 -6.03
CA ARG A 53 8.10 -0.27 -5.26
C ARG A 53 6.74 -0.56 -5.87
N LEU A 54 6.61 -0.37 -7.18
CA LEU A 54 5.34 -0.63 -7.88
C LEU A 54 5.04 -2.14 -7.97
N LEU A 55 6.07 -2.97 -8.11
CA LEU A 55 5.95 -4.43 -8.14
C LEU A 55 5.52 -4.96 -6.77
N ASP A 56 6.10 -4.46 -5.67
CA ASP A 56 5.69 -4.82 -4.31
C ASP A 56 4.22 -4.47 -4.05
N LEU A 57 3.73 -3.38 -4.66
CA LEU A 57 2.32 -3.01 -4.59
C LEU A 57 1.43 -3.99 -5.38
N MET A 58 1.90 -4.48 -6.55
CA MET A 58 1.19 -5.52 -7.30
C MET A 58 1.08 -6.81 -6.49
N ASP A 59 2.16 -7.26 -5.87
CA ASP A 59 2.16 -8.44 -4.99
C ASP A 59 1.16 -8.27 -3.83
N THR A 60 1.14 -7.08 -3.21
CA THR A 60 0.17 -6.74 -2.16
C THR A 60 -1.26 -6.84 -2.67
N HIS A 61 -1.54 -6.34 -3.88
CA HIS A 61 -2.87 -6.37 -4.48
C HIS A 61 -3.33 -7.77 -4.88
N VAL A 62 -2.42 -8.62 -5.38
CA VAL A 62 -2.72 -10.04 -5.63
C VAL A 62 -3.06 -10.75 -4.32
N PHE A 63 -2.29 -10.50 -3.25
CA PHE A 63 -2.59 -11.02 -1.91
C PHE A 63 -3.95 -10.55 -1.38
N ASP A 64 -4.24 -9.25 -1.44
CA ASP A 64 -5.50 -8.68 -0.99
C ASP A 64 -6.70 -9.20 -1.81
N PHE A 65 -6.52 -9.44 -3.11
CA PHE A 65 -7.55 -10.06 -3.96
C PHE A 65 -7.85 -11.50 -3.53
N MET A 66 -6.80 -12.32 -3.33
CA MET A 66 -6.97 -13.72 -2.91
C MET A 66 -7.63 -13.85 -1.53
N THR A 67 -7.42 -12.87 -0.65
CA THR A 67 -7.99 -12.87 0.71
C THR A 67 -9.33 -12.16 0.81
N GLY A 68 -9.75 -11.39 -0.21
CA GLY A 68 -10.98 -10.58 -0.15
C GLY A 68 -10.83 -9.27 0.62
N ASN A 69 -9.61 -8.86 0.97
CA ASN A 69 -9.36 -7.64 1.73
C ASN A 69 -9.46 -6.39 0.85
N LEU A 70 -10.58 -5.67 0.97
CA LEU A 70 -10.84 -4.45 0.21
C LEU A 70 -10.44 -3.16 0.94
N ASP A 71 -9.81 -3.26 2.12
CA ASP A 71 -9.55 -2.15 3.05
C ASP A 71 -8.09 -1.66 3.06
N ARG A 72 -7.26 -2.04 2.08
CA ARG A 72 -5.85 -1.61 1.97
C ARG A 72 -5.71 -0.14 1.55
N HIS A 73 -5.90 0.78 2.50
CA HIS A 73 -5.78 2.22 2.26
C HIS A 73 -4.38 2.80 2.53
N HIS A 74 -3.61 2.11 3.37
CA HIS A 74 -2.20 2.40 3.62
C HIS A 74 -1.38 1.10 3.57
N TYR A 75 -0.09 1.27 3.38
CA TYR A 75 0.90 0.24 3.59
C TYR A 75 2.10 0.85 4.32
N GLU A 76 2.91 0.02 4.97
CA GLU A 76 4.07 0.47 5.73
C GLU A 76 5.37 -0.12 5.21
N THR A 77 6.47 0.61 5.43
CA THR A 77 7.84 0.11 5.27
C THR A 77 8.69 0.49 6.45
N PHE A 78 9.81 -0.19 6.67
CA PHE A 78 10.82 0.29 7.62
C PHE A 78 11.58 1.48 7.01
N LYS A 79 11.78 2.54 7.81
CA LYS A 79 12.49 3.75 7.38
C LYS A 79 13.97 3.47 7.09
N ASP A 80 14.58 2.60 7.88
CA ASP A 80 16.02 2.33 7.84
C ASP A 80 16.48 1.72 6.51
N PHE A 81 15.58 1.02 5.80
CA PHE A 81 15.85 0.44 4.48
C PHE A 81 15.49 1.37 3.31
N GLY A 82 15.04 2.59 3.58
CA GLY A 82 14.71 3.57 2.54
C GLY A 82 13.55 3.14 1.64
N ASN A 83 13.69 3.40 0.33
CA ASN A 83 12.64 3.11 -0.66
C ASN A 83 12.72 1.70 -1.25
N ASP A 84 13.88 1.04 -1.17
CA ASP A 84 14.12 -0.28 -1.73
C ASP A 84 13.97 -1.36 -0.65
N THR A 85 12.72 -1.60 -0.26
CA THR A 85 12.34 -2.51 0.82
C THR A 85 10.92 -3.01 0.62
N PHE A 86 10.58 -4.13 1.24
CA PHE A 86 9.29 -4.78 1.13
C PHE A 86 8.17 -4.02 1.86
N HIS A 87 6.93 -4.29 1.47
CA HIS A 87 5.74 -3.81 2.17
C HIS A 87 5.38 -4.68 3.37
N LEU A 88 5.04 -4.04 4.49
CA LEU A 88 4.47 -4.72 5.65
C LEU A 88 2.96 -4.90 5.44
N HIS A 89 2.52 -6.16 5.26
CA HIS A 89 1.11 -6.51 5.10
C HIS A 89 0.40 -6.59 6.47
N LEU A 90 0.13 -5.44 7.08
CA LEU A 90 -0.52 -5.32 8.39
C LEU A 90 -2.05 -5.21 8.27
N ASP A 91 -2.78 -5.32 9.38
CA ASP A 91 -4.23 -5.07 9.46
C ASP A 91 -5.12 -5.87 8.47
N ASN A 92 -4.83 -7.17 8.28
CA ASN A 92 -5.56 -8.05 7.36
C ASN A 92 -6.92 -8.57 7.89
N GLY A 93 -7.42 -8.04 9.01
CA GLY A 93 -8.65 -8.53 9.67
C GLY A 93 -9.97 -8.22 8.94
N ARG A 94 -9.88 -7.65 7.73
CA ARG A 94 -11.00 -7.29 6.85
C ARG A 94 -11.12 -8.23 5.63
N SER A 95 -10.35 -9.31 5.63
CA SER A 95 -10.45 -10.43 4.69
C SER A 95 -11.71 -11.23 4.95
#